data_AF-A0A4U1FLG6-F1
#
_entry.id   AF-A0A4U1FLG6-F1
#
_cell.length_a   1.000
_cell.length_b   1.000
_cell.length_c   1.000
_cell.angle_alpha   90.00
_cell.angle_beta   90.00
_cell.angle_gamma   90.00
#
_symmetry.space_group_name_H-M   'P 1'
#
loop_
_entity.id
_entity.type
_entity.pdbx_description
1 polymer ?
#
loop_
_entity_poly.entity_id
_entity_poly.type
_entity_poly.pdbx_seq_one_letter_code
_entity_poly.pdbx_strand_id
1 'polypeptide(L)'
;TVNFAPTCAKTAPPCAVSELAGHRTSAESWDTGRAVARIPRVRSGGTHHSGQGAFENMCRGGHVFVPAETWRRWHRRVNIMQKRYAICSALAASALTSAGHRVEEVPEFPLVAEDKVEGFKKTKQAVLLLKKLKAWNGIRKVYASRRMRAGKSKMRNGHRIQCRRPCVVCNERIIKAFRNIPGITLPNVSKPNLLKLAPGGHVLRSCVWTESAFRKSDELYGTWQSLKLNPYAKTMRRNAILLQAKNHKIRMDRAAAALEAKSDEKGLPGKTPVVGKKGKKAVGIKKQKKPLVGKKAAVTKKPAVEKEPAEKEPTTEEKKAAA
;
A
#
# COMPACT_ATOMS: atom_id res chain seq x y z
N THR A 1 -5.65 -2.53 8.64
CA THR A 1 -4.18 -2.38 8.72
C THR A 1 -3.75 -1.29 7.76
N VAL A 2 -2.80 -0.43 8.14
CA VAL A 2 -2.47 0.82 7.44
C VAL A 2 -2.12 0.63 5.95
N ASN A 3 -1.63 -0.55 5.57
CA ASN A 3 -1.33 -0.92 4.18
C ASN A 3 -2.54 -0.92 3.22
N PHE A 4 -3.77 -1.14 3.71
CA PHE A 4 -4.96 -1.29 2.86
C PHE A 4 -5.48 0.03 2.25
N ALA A 5 -5.35 1.13 2.98
CA ALA A 5 -5.81 2.44 2.53
C ALA A 5 -4.95 3.08 1.42
N PRO A 6 -3.60 3.05 1.46
CA PRO A 6 -2.73 3.64 0.44
C PRO A 6 -2.62 2.78 -0.83
N THR A 7 -2.86 1.46 -0.76
CA THR A 7 -2.94 0.59 -1.96
C THR A 7 -4.12 0.94 -2.86
N CYS A 8 -5.15 1.60 -2.31
CA CYS A 8 -6.31 2.10 -3.06
C CYS A 8 -6.03 3.47 -3.71
N ALA A 9 -4.83 3.66 -4.28
CA ALA A 9 -4.38 4.95 -4.80
C ALA A 9 -5.34 5.51 -5.86
N LYS A 10 -5.74 6.78 -5.67
CA LYS A 10 -6.77 7.47 -6.46
C LYS A 10 -6.21 8.41 -7.54
N THR A 11 -4.91 8.38 -7.78
CA THR A 11 -4.20 9.43 -8.54
C THR A 11 -3.75 8.98 -9.93
N ALA A 12 -4.07 7.74 -10.34
CA ALA A 12 -3.76 7.28 -11.69
C ALA A 12 -4.76 7.89 -12.67
N PRO A 13 -4.30 8.60 -13.73
CA PRO A 13 -5.18 9.00 -14.82
C PRO A 13 -5.61 7.77 -15.64
N PRO A 14 -6.80 7.79 -16.26
CA PRO A 14 -7.22 6.72 -17.15
C PRO A 14 -6.29 6.66 -18.37
N CYS A 15 -6.02 5.45 -18.85
CA CYS A 15 -5.32 5.22 -20.11
C CYS A 15 -6.04 4.12 -20.89
N ALA A 16 -6.22 4.34 -22.19
CA ALA A 16 -6.96 3.45 -23.09
C ALA A 16 -6.24 3.35 -24.43
N VAL A 17 -6.56 2.28 -25.18
CA VAL A 17 -6.20 2.15 -26.59
C VAL A 17 -7.26 2.89 -27.42
N SER A 18 -6.90 3.39 -28.62
CA SER A 18 -7.89 3.94 -29.53
C SER A 18 -8.86 2.85 -29.98
N GLU A 19 -10.16 3.14 -29.95
CA GLU A 19 -11.22 2.21 -30.36
C GLU A 19 -11.10 1.77 -31.82
N LEU A 20 -10.64 2.67 -32.70
CA LEU A 20 -10.45 2.38 -34.12
C LEU A 20 -9.10 1.69 -34.43
N ALA A 21 -8.26 1.41 -33.43
CA ALA A 21 -6.96 0.78 -33.66
C ALA A 21 -7.15 -0.65 -34.19
N GLY A 22 -6.60 -0.94 -35.36
CA GLY A 22 -6.75 -2.24 -36.01
C GLY A 22 -8.07 -2.43 -36.78
N HIS A 23 -8.98 -1.44 -36.76
CA HIS A 23 -10.28 -1.49 -37.44
C HIS A 23 -10.40 -0.56 -38.65
N ARG A 24 -9.34 0.20 -38.99
CA ARG A 24 -9.36 1.15 -40.12
C ARG A 24 -9.21 0.48 -41.49
N THR A 25 -8.67 -0.73 -41.53
CA THR A 25 -8.31 -1.42 -42.77
C THR A 25 -9.50 -2.22 -43.28
N SER A 26 -9.85 -2.11 -44.56
CA SER A 26 -10.85 -2.95 -45.20
C SER A 26 -10.26 -4.32 -45.56
N ALA A 27 -10.75 -5.38 -44.91
CA ALA A 27 -10.27 -6.74 -45.08
C ALA A 27 -11.40 -7.75 -45.00
N GLU A 28 -11.31 -8.85 -45.75
CA GLU A 28 -12.26 -9.97 -45.73
C GLU A 28 -11.49 -11.30 -45.74
N SER A 29 -12.07 -12.33 -45.13
CA SER A 29 -11.55 -13.70 -45.26
C SER A 29 -11.66 -14.14 -46.72
N TRP A 30 -10.65 -14.85 -47.22
CA TRP A 30 -10.73 -15.51 -48.52
C TRP A 30 -11.30 -16.93 -48.46
N ASP A 31 -11.76 -17.33 -47.27
CA ASP A 31 -12.32 -18.63 -46.95
C ASP A 31 -11.40 -19.80 -47.34
N THR A 32 -11.98 -20.99 -47.47
CA THR A 32 -11.26 -22.21 -47.82
C THR A 32 -10.93 -22.29 -49.31
N GLY A 33 -10.06 -23.23 -49.70
CA GLY A 33 -9.72 -23.44 -51.12
C GLY A 33 -8.55 -22.60 -51.61
N ARG A 34 -7.96 -21.80 -50.73
CA ARG A 34 -6.63 -21.19 -50.91
C ARG A 34 -5.69 -21.80 -49.87
N ALA A 35 -4.44 -22.09 -50.23
CA ALA A 35 -3.43 -22.68 -49.34
C ALA A 35 -2.92 -21.68 -48.28
N VAL A 36 -3.84 -21.01 -47.60
CA VAL A 36 -3.63 -19.86 -46.74
C VAL A 36 -4.66 -19.89 -45.60
N ALA A 37 -4.29 -19.43 -44.40
CA ALA A 37 -5.19 -19.39 -43.24
C ALA A 37 -6.42 -18.48 -43.48
N ARG A 38 -7.55 -18.82 -42.84
CA ARG A 38 -8.88 -18.18 -42.94
C ARG A 38 -9.00 -16.83 -42.22
N ILE A 39 -7.90 -16.11 -42.14
CA ILE A 39 -7.79 -14.80 -41.47
C ILE A 39 -8.25 -13.72 -42.47
N PRO A 40 -8.96 -12.67 -42.03
CA PRO A 40 -9.29 -11.53 -42.88
C PRO A 40 -8.04 -10.89 -43.50
N ARG A 41 -8.05 -10.66 -44.82
CA ARG A 41 -6.92 -10.09 -45.56
C ARG A 41 -7.27 -8.79 -46.25
N VAL A 42 -6.31 -7.87 -46.26
CA VAL A 42 -6.48 -6.54 -46.87
C VAL A 42 -6.78 -6.67 -48.35
N ARG A 43 -7.87 -6.03 -48.79
CA ARG A 43 -8.28 -6.01 -50.20
C ARG A 43 -7.41 -5.02 -50.97
N SER A 44 -6.80 -5.46 -52.06
CA SER A 44 -6.12 -4.69 -53.13
C SER A 44 -5.03 -5.56 -53.76
N GLY A 45 -4.38 -5.02 -54.80
CA GLY A 45 -3.10 -5.51 -55.31
C GLY A 45 -2.12 -4.33 -55.47
N GLY A 46 -0.84 -4.61 -55.71
CA GLY A 46 0.17 -3.60 -56.05
C GLY A 46 0.87 -2.92 -54.86
N THR A 47 0.52 -3.24 -53.60
CA THR A 47 1.28 -2.79 -52.43
C THR A 47 1.72 -3.97 -51.57
N HIS A 48 2.81 -3.83 -50.82
CA HIS A 48 3.26 -4.86 -49.88
C HIS A 48 2.25 -5.15 -48.76
N HIS A 49 1.29 -4.25 -48.50
CA HIS A 49 0.27 -4.43 -47.47
C HIS A 49 -0.92 -5.26 -47.97
N SER A 50 -1.18 -5.27 -49.28
CA SER A 50 -2.22 -6.06 -49.92
C SER A 50 -2.07 -7.56 -49.63
N GLY A 51 -3.16 -8.25 -49.28
CA GLY A 51 -3.15 -9.68 -48.97
C GLY A 51 -2.56 -10.07 -47.60
N GLN A 52 -2.09 -9.12 -46.79
CA GLN A 52 -1.68 -9.37 -45.40
C GLN A 52 -2.89 -9.57 -44.48
N GLY A 53 -2.71 -10.33 -43.38
CA GLY A 53 -3.75 -10.53 -42.37
C GLY A 53 -4.05 -9.24 -41.58
N ALA A 54 -5.31 -9.00 -41.26
CA ALA A 54 -5.82 -7.80 -40.60
C ALA A 54 -6.88 -8.13 -39.54
N PHE A 55 -7.32 -7.11 -38.79
CA PHE A 55 -8.23 -7.15 -37.64
C PHE A 55 -7.75 -7.97 -36.44
N GLU A 56 -7.42 -9.24 -36.61
CA GLU A 56 -7.21 -10.15 -35.49
C GLU A 56 -6.00 -9.80 -34.60
N ASN A 57 -6.08 -10.21 -33.33
CA ASN A 57 -5.04 -9.98 -32.32
C ASN A 57 -3.68 -10.65 -32.62
N MET A 58 -3.68 -11.71 -33.42
CA MET A 58 -2.48 -12.41 -33.89
C MET A 58 -1.87 -11.76 -35.13
N CYS A 59 -2.59 -10.86 -35.80
CA CYS A 59 -2.12 -10.17 -36.98
C CYS A 59 -1.30 -8.92 -36.62
N ARG A 60 -0.21 -8.69 -37.36
CA ARG A 60 0.57 -7.46 -37.24
C ARG A 60 -0.27 -6.27 -37.71
N GLY A 61 -0.52 -5.32 -36.82
CA GLY A 61 -1.36 -4.14 -37.11
C GLY A 61 -2.86 -4.37 -36.90
N GLY A 62 -3.27 -5.55 -36.44
CA GLY A 62 -4.64 -5.83 -35.97
C GLY A 62 -4.95 -5.21 -34.60
N HIS A 63 -6.18 -5.38 -34.14
CA HIS A 63 -6.62 -4.90 -32.83
C HIS A 63 -6.15 -5.85 -31.72
N VAL A 64 -5.95 -5.33 -30.51
CA VAL A 64 -5.58 -6.17 -29.36
C VAL A 64 -6.82 -6.91 -28.84
N PHE A 65 -6.64 -8.13 -28.31
CA PHE A 65 -7.72 -8.83 -27.59
C PHE A 65 -8.03 -8.13 -26.26
N VAL A 66 -9.29 -7.76 -26.05
CA VAL A 66 -9.76 -6.99 -24.89
C VAL A 66 -8.93 -5.71 -24.72
N PRO A 67 -9.13 -4.70 -25.60
CA PRO A 67 -8.38 -3.46 -25.53
C PRO A 67 -8.63 -2.75 -24.20
N ALA A 68 -7.65 -1.96 -23.76
CA ALA A 68 -7.81 -1.17 -22.55
C ALA A 68 -8.84 -0.06 -22.79
N GLU A 69 -9.96 -0.11 -22.08
CA GLU A 69 -11.04 0.87 -22.19
C GLU A 69 -10.94 1.97 -21.12
N THR A 70 -11.57 3.10 -21.41
CA THR A 70 -11.60 4.27 -20.52
C THR A 70 -12.40 4.01 -19.25
N TRP A 71 -13.49 3.24 -19.33
CA TRP A 71 -14.41 2.96 -18.21
C TRP A 71 -13.90 1.90 -17.21
N ARG A 72 -12.64 1.44 -17.34
CA ARG A 72 -12.01 0.60 -16.31
C ARG A 72 -12.15 1.26 -14.93
N ARG A 73 -12.47 0.48 -13.90
CA ARG A 73 -12.61 1.00 -12.52
C ARG A 73 -11.24 1.36 -11.90
N TRP A 74 -10.76 2.57 -12.16
CA TRP A 74 -9.49 3.11 -11.63
C TRP A 74 -9.57 3.49 -10.15
N HIS A 75 -10.69 4.08 -9.73
CA HIS A 75 -10.84 4.60 -8.38
C HIS A 75 -11.54 3.60 -7.46
N ARG A 76 -10.98 3.37 -6.27
CA ARG A 76 -11.64 2.63 -5.19
C ARG A 76 -12.09 3.58 -4.09
N ARG A 77 -13.39 3.48 -3.74
CA ARG A 77 -13.94 4.16 -2.56
C ARG A 77 -13.47 3.40 -1.32
N VAL A 78 -13.03 4.15 -0.32
CA VAL A 78 -12.59 3.61 0.98
C VAL A 78 -13.40 4.34 2.04
N ASN A 79 -13.91 3.58 3.02
CA ASN A 79 -14.71 4.11 4.11
C ASN A 79 -13.93 5.21 4.87
N ILE A 80 -14.60 6.30 5.18
CA ILE A 80 -14.03 7.45 5.90
C ILE A 80 -13.45 7.00 7.24
N MET A 81 -14.14 6.09 7.94
CA MET A 81 -13.70 5.59 9.25
C MET A 81 -12.40 4.81 9.17
N GLN A 82 -12.23 3.98 8.13
CA GLN A 82 -10.99 3.25 7.90
C GLN A 82 -9.82 4.19 7.55
N LYS A 83 -10.09 5.28 6.80
CA LYS A 83 -9.07 6.30 6.52
C LYS A 83 -8.64 7.03 7.78
N ARG A 84 -9.60 7.44 8.63
CA ARG A 84 -9.32 8.10 9.91
C ARG A 84 -8.47 7.20 10.81
N TYR A 85 -8.84 5.92 10.94
CA TYR A 85 -8.04 4.93 11.67
C TYR A 85 -6.59 4.83 11.18
N ALA A 86 -6.41 4.77 9.84
CA ALA A 86 -5.10 4.66 9.24
C ALA A 86 -4.23 5.90 9.48
N ILE A 87 -4.84 7.10 9.48
CA ILE A 87 -4.14 8.35 9.80
C ILE A 87 -3.72 8.37 11.27
N CYS A 88 -4.63 8.09 12.20
CA CYS A 88 -4.30 8.01 13.64
C CYS A 88 -3.19 7.00 13.91
N SER A 89 -3.24 5.83 13.26
CA SER A 89 -2.19 4.81 13.36
C SER A 89 -0.84 5.31 12.83
N ALA A 90 -0.82 6.05 11.72
CA ALA A 90 0.40 6.61 11.16
C ALA A 90 0.99 7.74 12.04
N LEU A 91 0.13 8.57 12.63
CA LEU A 91 0.53 9.62 13.57
C LEU A 91 1.10 9.04 14.86
N ALA A 92 0.45 8.04 15.45
CA ALA A 92 0.96 7.33 16.62
C ALA A 92 2.33 6.67 16.33
N ALA A 93 2.47 6.05 15.16
CA ALA A 93 3.74 5.48 14.73
C ALA A 93 4.83 6.55 14.50
N SER A 94 4.49 7.80 14.21
CA SER A 94 5.50 8.86 14.02
C SER A 94 6.21 9.27 15.31
N ALA A 95 5.62 8.95 16.47
CA ALA A 95 6.25 9.14 17.78
C ALA A 95 7.27 8.04 18.13
N LEU A 96 7.37 6.98 17.31
CA LEU A 96 8.32 5.89 17.49
C LEU A 96 9.52 6.04 16.56
N THR A 97 10.65 5.47 16.95
CA THR A 97 11.87 5.50 16.14
C THR A 97 11.64 4.80 14.81
N SER A 98 11.84 5.57 13.74
CA SER A 98 11.44 5.18 12.39
C SER A 98 12.42 4.24 11.71
N ALA A 99 11.91 3.15 11.12
CA ALA A 99 12.70 2.23 10.31
C ALA A 99 13.32 2.95 9.09
N GLY A 100 14.66 3.01 9.03
CA GLY A 100 15.40 3.48 7.86
C GLY A 100 15.70 4.99 7.78
N HIS A 101 15.24 5.79 8.74
CA HIS A 101 15.70 7.17 8.94
C HIS A 101 16.95 7.20 9.84
N ARG A 102 17.79 8.23 9.68
CA ARG A 102 18.96 8.46 10.56
C ARG A 102 18.55 9.46 11.63
N VAL A 103 18.33 8.96 12.85
CA VAL A 103 17.63 9.70 13.93
C VAL A 103 18.34 9.55 15.28
N GLU A 104 19.50 8.91 15.30
CA GLU A 104 20.26 8.57 16.51
C GLU A 104 20.62 9.80 17.37
N GLU A 105 20.82 10.95 16.74
CA GLU A 105 21.27 12.17 17.43
C GLU A 105 20.10 13.09 17.87
N VAL A 106 18.86 12.77 17.50
CA VAL A 106 17.70 13.64 17.81
C VAL A 106 17.35 13.51 19.30
N PRO A 107 17.13 14.63 20.03
CA PRO A 107 16.99 14.60 21.49
C PRO A 107 15.73 13.90 21.99
N GLU A 108 14.60 14.06 21.30
CA GLU A 108 13.31 13.55 21.76
C GLU A 108 12.36 13.17 20.62
N PHE A 109 11.42 12.26 20.94
CA PHE A 109 10.30 11.87 20.08
C PHE A 109 8.99 11.96 20.88
N PRO A 110 7.95 12.64 20.36
CA PRO A 110 7.88 13.39 19.09
C PRO A 110 8.68 14.70 19.11
N LEU A 111 9.30 15.07 17.97
CA LEU A 111 10.06 16.32 17.88
C LEU A 111 9.11 17.51 17.64
N VAL A 112 9.03 18.41 18.62
CA VAL A 112 8.21 19.63 18.56
C VAL A 112 9.12 20.86 18.49
N ALA A 113 8.82 21.78 17.58
CA ALA A 113 9.54 23.03 17.38
C ALA A 113 8.63 24.24 17.64
N GLU A 114 9.22 25.36 18.08
CA GLU A 114 8.51 26.60 18.33
C GLU A 114 7.74 27.11 17.10
N ASP A 115 6.61 27.79 17.33
CA ASP A 115 5.78 28.36 16.27
C ASP A 115 6.47 29.45 15.41
N LYS A 116 7.58 30.02 15.89
CA LYS A 116 8.43 30.95 15.11
C LYS A 116 8.88 30.35 13.78
N VAL A 117 8.99 29.02 13.72
CA VAL A 117 9.37 28.26 12.53
C VAL A 117 8.39 28.48 11.38
N GLU A 118 7.10 28.74 11.65
CA GLU A 118 6.10 29.04 10.62
C GLU A 118 6.36 30.38 9.89
N GLY A 119 7.10 31.30 10.52
CA GLY A 119 7.48 32.60 9.95
C GLY A 119 8.65 32.56 8.96
N PHE A 120 9.28 31.41 8.74
CA PHE A 120 10.45 31.31 7.87
C PHE A 120 10.11 31.57 6.39
N LYS A 121 10.79 32.56 5.81
CA LYS A 121 10.68 32.91 4.38
C LYS A 121 11.80 32.30 3.55
N LYS A 122 13.00 32.14 4.13
CA LYS A 122 14.21 31.70 3.41
C LYS A 122 14.57 30.25 3.72
N THR A 123 15.00 29.51 2.71
CA THR A 123 15.48 28.12 2.84
C THR A 123 16.70 28.00 3.74
N LYS A 124 17.57 29.02 3.78
CA LYS A 124 18.74 29.07 4.67
C LYS A 124 18.35 28.91 6.14
N GLN A 125 17.28 29.57 6.59
CA GLN A 125 16.77 29.48 7.96
C GLN A 125 16.27 28.06 8.27
N ALA A 126 15.52 27.46 7.34
CA ALA A 126 15.03 26.09 7.47
C ALA A 126 16.18 25.06 7.58
N VAL A 127 17.24 25.23 6.79
CA VAL A 127 18.44 24.37 6.87
C VAL A 127 19.14 24.52 8.21
N LEU A 128 19.27 25.74 8.73
CA LEU A 128 19.89 25.98 10.05
C LEU A 128 19.08 25.32 11.18
N LEU A 129 17.75 25.44 11.15
CA LEU A 129 16.87 24.76 12.10
C LEU A 129 17.08 23.24 12.08
N LEU A 130 17.05 22.62 10.90
CA LEU A 130 17.18 21.16 10.75
C LEU A 130 18.55 20.63 11.18
N LYS A 131 19.61 21.46 11.07
CA LYS A 131 20.93 21.15 11.62
C LYS A 131 20.94 21.22 13.13
N LYS A 132 20.36 22.27 13.73
CA LYS A 132 20.26 22.42 15.20
C LYS A 132 19.44 21.30 15.84
N LEU A 133 18.34 20.91 15.21
CA LEU A 133 17.48 19.80 15.62
C LEU A 133 18.08 18.41 15.31
N LYS A 134 19.30 18.35 14.75
CA LYS A 134 20.01 17.12 14.38
C LYS A 134 19.26 16.20 13.39
N ALA A 135 18.21 16.71 12.74
CA ALA A 135 17.44 16.02 11.70
C ALA A 135 18.11 16.04 10.31
N TRP A 136 19.22 16.78 10.17
CA TRP A 136 19.94 16.95 8.91
C TRP A 136 20.56 15.65 8.36
N ASN A 137 20.97 14.72 9.23
CA ASN A 137 21.56 13.44 8.82
C ASN A 137 20.59 12.59 7.98
N GLY A 138 19.28 12.68 8.27
CA GLY A 138 18.25 12.11 7.40
C GLY A 138 18.31 12.72 6.00
N ILE A 139 18.36 14.04 5.89
CA ILE A 139 18.38 14.77 4.62
C ILE A 139 19.66 14.48 3.83
N ARG A 140 20.82 14.39 4.49
CA ARG A 140 22.10 14.01 3.85
C ARG A 140 21.99 12.66 3.13
N LYS A 141 21.33 11.68 3.75
CA LYS A 141 21.04 10.39 3.10
C LYS A 141 20.11 10.56 1.89
N VAL A 142 19.31 11.63 1.78
CA VAL A 142 18.37 11.83 0.64
C VAL A 142 19.15 12.33 -0.55
N TYR A 143 20.08 13.25 -0.32
CA TYR A 143 21.03 13.69 -1.33
C TYR A 143 21.80 12.49 -1.89
N ALA A 144 22.33 11.62 -1.03
CA ALA A 144 23.06 10.43 -1.45
C ALA A 144 22.19 9.40 -2.20
N SER A 145 20.87 9.35 -1.96
CA SER A 145 20.00 8.35 -2.58
C SER A 145 19.38 8.78 -3.91
N ARG A 146 19.62 10.01 -4.34
CA ARG A 146 19.15 10.51 -5.64
C ARG A 146 19.85 9.73 -6.75
N ARG A 147 19.05 8.98 -7.52
CA ARG A 147 19.54 8.21 -8.68
C ARG A 147 18.54 8.22 -9.82
N MET A 148 18.99 7.91 -11.02
CA MET A 148 18.13 7.75 -12.18
C MET A 148 17.23 6.50 -12.00
N ARG A 149 15.95 6.62 -12.34
CA ARG A 149 14.98 5.53 -12.32
C ARG A 149 15.31 4.54 -13.44
N ALA A 150 15.32 3.24 -13.15
CA ALA A 150 15.44 2.23 -14.19
C ALA A 150 14.15 2.09 -15.03
N GLY A 151 14.29 1.73 -16.31
CA GLY A 151 13.17 1.41 -17.20
C GLY A 151 12.51 2.60 -17.91
N LYS A 152 11.38 2.32 -18.57
CA LYS A 152 10.65 3.23 -19.48
C LYS A 152 10.07 4.48 -18.81
N SER A 153 10.02 4.52 -17.48
CA SER A 153 9.51 5.69 -16.75
C SER A 153 10.36 6.94 -16.94
N LYS A 154 11.63 6.80 -17.36
CA LYS A 154 12.47 7.95 -17.73
C LYS A 154 11.77 8.79 -18.82
N MET A 155 11.30 8.14 -19.89
CA MET A 155 10.57 8.80 -20.99
C MET A 155 9.24 9.44 -20.56
N ARG A 156 8.67 9.04 -19.42
CA ARG A 156 7.37 9.53 -18.92
C ARG A 156 7.53 10.57 -17.82
N ASN A 157 8.55 11.43 -17.92
CA ASN A 157 8.88 12.48 -16.95
C ASN A 157 9.23 11.97 -15.53
N GLY A 158 9.44 10.66 -15.35
CA GLY A 158 9.77 10.02 -14.07
C GLY A 158 11.25 9.69 -13.94
N HIS A 159 12.13 10.64 -14.25
CA HIS A 159 13.57 10.40 -14.42
C HIS A 159 14.34 10.01 -13.15
N ARG A 160 14.02 10.62 -12.00
CA ARG A 160 14.81 10.47 -10.76
C ARG A 160 13.97 9.88 -9.63
N ILE A 161 14.60 9.05 -8.81
CA ILE A 161 14.04 8.55 -7.55
C ILE A 161 14.89 9.10 -6.41
N GLN A 162 14.24 9.43 -5.30
CA GLN A 162 14.89 9.81 -4.05
C GLN A 162 14.09 9.25 -2.87
N CYS A 163 14.75 9.09 -1.72
CA CYS A 163 14.06 8.70 -0.49
C CYS A 163 13.19 9.87 0.03
N ARG A 164 12.06 9.54 0.67
CA ARG A 164 11.23 10.50 1.41
C ARG A 164 11.75 10.57 2.85
N ARG A 165 12.05 11.76 3.37
CA ARG A 165 12.51 11.98 4.76
C ARG A 165 11.90 13.27 5.34
N PRO A 166 12.37 13.79 6.49
CA PRO A 166 11.48 14.17 7.59
C PRO A 166 10.27 14.97 7.13
N CYS A 167 9.11 14.55 7.62
CA CYS A 167 7.86 15.22 7.34
C CYS A 167 7.72 16.38 8.31
N VAL A 168 7.55 17.62 7.85
CA VAL A 168 7.33 18.76 8.74
C VAL A 168 5.84 19.07 8.73
N VAL A 169 5.17 18.83 9.85
CA VAL A 169 3.73 19.02 10.02
C VAL A 169 3.50 20.42 10.56
N CYS A 170 2.79 21.24 9.78
CA CYS A 170 2.50 22.64 10.11
C CYS A 170 1.06 22.96 9.76
N ASN A 171 0.61 24.17 10.10
CA ASN A 171 -0.68 24.64 9.66
C ASN A 171 -0.61 25.12 8.20
N GLU A 172 -0.12 26.32 7.86
CA GLU A 172 -0.26 26.81 6.46
C GLU A 172 0.88 27.65 5.88
N ARG A 173 1.80 28.22 6.69
CA ARG A 173 2.69 29.31 6.21
C ARG A 173 4.11 28.91 5.79
N ILE A 174 4.53 27.67 6.03
CA ILE A 174 5.96 27.29 5.95
C ILE A 174 6.45 26.81 4.56
N ILE A 175 5.53 26.68 3.60
CA ILE A 175 5.78 25.90 2.36
C ILE A 175 6.97 26.45 1.56
N LYS A 176 7.11 27.77 1.46
CA LYS A 176 8.16 28.41 0.64
C LYS A 176 9.57 28.11 1.15
N ALA A 177 9.78 28.05 2.47
CA ALA A 177 11.10 27.81 3.06
C ALA A 177 11.54 26.35 2.95
N PHE A 178 10.61 25.39 3.00
CA PHE A 178 10.95 23.95 3.04
C PHE A 178 10.80 23.22 1.70
N ARG A 179 10.04 23.76 0.73
CA ARG A 179 9.76 23.07 -0.54
C ARG A 179 11.00 22.72 -1.38
N ASN A 180 12.08 23.49 -1.27
CA ASN A 180 13.28 23.29 -2.06
C ASN A 180 14.21 22.20 -1.48
N ILE A 181 14.01 21.80 -0.23
CA ILE A 181 14.86 20.81 0.43
C ILE A 181 14.39 19.40 -0.01
N PRO A 182 15.29 18.54 -0.54
CA PRO A 182 14.91 17.21 -0.99
C PRO A 182 14.30 16.34 0.09
N GLY A 183 13.32 15.55 -0.32
CA GLY A 183 12.76 14.47 0.50
C GLY A 183 11.81 14.94 1.59
N ILE A 184 11.82 16.23 1.97
CA ILE A 184 10.88 16.83 2.91
C ILE A 184 9.47 16.84 2.30
N THR A 185 8.47 16.59 3.13
CA THR A 185 7.07 16.81 2.75
C THR A 185 6.36 17.60 3.83
N LEU A 186 5.42 18.43 3.40
CA LEU A 186 4.64 19.31 4.26
C LEU A 186 3.17 18.89 4.17
N PRO A 187 2.65 18.11 5.11
CA PRO A 187 1.22 17.95 5.34
C PRO A 187 0.71 19.07 6.26
N ASN A 188 -0.53 19.49 6.01
CA ASN A 188 -1.28 20.34 6.92
C ASN A 188 -1.95 19.45 7.98
N VAL A 189 -1.98 19.89 9.25
CA VAL A 189 -2.64 19.22 10.37
C VAL A 189 -4.14 19.06 10.14
N SER A 190 -4.83 20.09 9.64
CA SER A 190 -6.28 20.05 9.41
C SER A 190 -6.67 19.10 8.27
N LYS A 191 -5.75 18.88 7.32
CA LYS A 191 -5.96 18.01 6.15
C LYS A 191 -4.78 17.04 6.01
N PRO A 192 -4.62 16.08 6.95
CA PRO A 192 -3.48 15.18 6.96
C PRO A 192 -3.63 14.16 5.83
N ASN A 193 -2.60 14.09 4.98
CA ASN A 193 -2.58 13.16 3.87
C ASN A 193 -1.84 11.88 4.26
N LEU A 194 -2.56 10.76 4.30
CA LEU A 194 -2.00 9.44 4.62
C LEU A 194 -0.82 9.06 3.71
N LEU A 195 -0.85 9.42 2.42
CA LEU A 195 0.22 9.11 1.47
C LEU A 195 1.52 9.87 1.79
N LYS A 196 1.40 11.04 2.45
CA LYS A 196 2.55 11.78 2.95
C LYS A 196 3.02 11.21 4.29
N LEU A 197 2.13 10.80 5.20
CA LEU A 197 2.53 10.25 6.49
C LEU A 197 3.13 8.84 6.37
N ALA A 198 2.54 7.97 5.57
CA ALA A 198 2.95 6.58 5.36
C ALA A 198 3.24 6.30 3.87
N PRO A 199 4.38 6.79 3.34
CA PRO A 199 4.73 6.55 1.93
C PRO A 199 4.94 5.06 1.68
N GLY A 200 4.26 4.52 0.67
CA GLY A 200 4.31 3.09 0.35
C GLY A 200 3.56 2.18 1.34
N GLY A 201 2.77 2.75 2.26
CA GLY A 201 2.03 2.00 3.28
C GLY A 201 2.83 1.69 4.55
N HIS A 202 4.15 1.91 4.53
CA HIS A 202 4.98 1.79 5.72
C HIS A 202 4.68 2.91 6.71
N VAL A 203 4.25 2.52 7.90
CA VAL A 203 4.17 3.39 9.07
C VAL A 203 5.56 3.70 9.60
N LEU A 204 5.68 4.68 10.51
CA LEU A 204 6.96 5.14 11.09
C LEU A 204 7.76 6.06 10.16
N ARG A 205 7.17 7.18 9.73
CA ARG A 205 7.93 8.27 9.10
C ARG A 205 8.30 9.28 10.17
N SER A 206 9.57 9.69 10.23
CA SER A 206 10.02 10.77 11.11
C SER A 206 9.28 12.07 10.80
N CYS A 207 8.60 12.61 11.81
CA CYS A 207 7.83 13.85 11.75
C CYS A 207 8.43 14.90 12.68
N VAL A 208 8.46 16.15 12.22
CA VAL A 208 8.76 17.35 13.01
C VAL A 208 7.48 18.16 13.09
N TRP A 209 7.05 18.50 14.29
CA TRP A 209 5.82 19.22 14.56
C TRP A 209 6.11 20.68 14.92
N THR A 210 5.24 21.60 14.53
CA THR A 210 5.16 22.91 15.20
C THR A 210 4.27 22.79 16.44
N GLU A 211 4.51 23.63 17.45
CA GLU A 211 3.76 23.62 18.70
C GLU A 211 2.25 23.78 18.48
N SER A 212 1.85 24.78 17.68
CA SER A 212 0.46 25.01 17.27
C SER A 212 -0.13 23.84 16.47
N ALA A 213 0.69 23.13 15.68
CA ALA A 213 0.26 21.95 14.95
C ALA A 213 -0.01 20.77 15.89
N PHE A 214 0.81 20.61 16.92
CA PHE A 214 0.67 19.54 17.90
C PHE A 214 -0.59 19.75 18.76
N ARG A 215 -0.83 20.97 19.24
CA ARG A 215 -2.05 21.32 20.00
C ARG A 215 -3.33 21.09 19.19
N LYS A 216 -3.38 21.56 17.94
CA LYS A 216 -4.53 21.33 17.04
C LYS A 216 -4.77 19.86 16.74
N SER A 217 -3.73 19.02 16.76
CA SER A 217 -3.91 17.58 16.56
C SER A 217 -4.77 16.98 17.68
N ASP A 218 -4.60 17.44 18.92
CA ASP A 218 -5.41 16.98 20.04
C ASP A 218 -6.87 17.44 19.91
N GLU A 219 -7.10 18.68 19.47
CA GLU A 219 -8.46 19.18 19.19
C GLU A 219 -9.18 18.38 18.07
N LEU A 220 -8.47 18.03 17.00
CA LEU A 220 -9.05 17.36 15.83
C LEU A 220 -9.34 15.88 16.07
N TYR A 221 -8.45 15.18 16.77
CA TYR A 221 -8.58 13.74 17.00
C TYR A 221 -9.24 13.42 18.34
N GLY A 222 -9.13 14.33 19.31
CA GLY A 222 -9.61 14.16 20.67
C GLY A 222 -8.80 13.13 21.46
N THR A 223 -8.94 13.20 22.77
CA THR A 223 -8.52 12.13 23.67
C THR A 223 -9.64 11.09 23.83
N TRP A 224 -9.30 9.93 24.39
CA TRP A 224 -10.25 8.85 24.67
C TRP A 224 -11.37 9.25 25.64
N GLN A 225 -11.14 10.31 26.42
CA GLN A 225 -12.07 10.86 27.41
C GLN A 225 -12.92 11.99 26.80
N SER A 226 -12.37 12.79 25.90
CA SER A 226 -13.09 13.87 25.21
C SER A 226 -13.88 13.35 24.00
N LEU A 227 -15.01 12.67 24.26
CA LEU A 227 -15.92 12.17 23.22
C LEU A 227 -16.72 13.26 22.49
N LYS A 228 -16.71 14.50 23.00
CA LYS A 228 -17.68 15.55 22.64
C LYS A 228 -17.64 16.04 21.19
N LEU A 229 -16.50 16.01 20.49
CA LEU A 229 -16.36 16.54 19.12
C LEU A 229 -16.32 15.46 18.01
N ASN A 230 -16.10 14.19 18.36
CA ASN A 230 -15.96 13.12 17.37
C ASN A 230 -16.63 11.83 17.84
N PRO A 231 -17.78 11.42 17.25
CA PRO A 231 -18.50 10.19 17.63
C PRO A 231 -17.67 8.90 17.44
N TYR A 232 -16.47 9.00 16.84
CA TYR A 232 -15.52 7.93 16.62
C TYR A 232 -14.69 7.51 17.84
N ALA A 233 -14.57 8.35 18.87
CA ALA A 233 -13.76 8.01 20.04
C ALA A 233 -14.32 6.80 20.81
N LYS A 234 -15.64 6.53 20.74
CA LYS A 234 -16.28 5.33 21.34
C LYS A 234 -15.87 4.03 20.63
N THR A 235 -15.80 4.05 19.30
CA THR A 235 -15.39 2.88 18.50
C THR A 235 -13.89 2.63 18.63
N MET A 236 -13.08 3.70 18.67
CA MET A 236 -11.65 3.59 18.99
C MET A 236 -11.46 2.98 20.38
N ARG A 237 -12.18 3.49 21.41
CA ARG A 237 -12.23 2.97 22.79
C ARG A 237 -12.47 1.47 22.84
N ARG A 238 -13.54 1.02 22.20
CA ARG A 238 -13.87 -0.40 22.11
C ARG A 238 -12.75 -1.21 21.46
N ASN A 239 -12.19 -0.74 20.35
CA ASN A 239 -11.18 -1.48 19.60
C ASN A 239 -9.82 -1.57 20.33
N ALA A 240 -9.38 -0.52 21.03
CA ALA A 240 -8.13 -0.59 21.79
C ALA A 240 -8.26 -1.42 23.06
N ILE A 241 -9.39 -1.33 23.77
CA ILE A 241 -9.65 -2.19 24.94
C ILE A 241 -9.62 -3.66 24.52
N LEU A 242 -10.32 -4.00 23.43
CA LEU A 242 -10.30 -5.38 22.89
C LEU A 242 -8.91 -5.82 22.43
N LEU A 243 -8.10 -4.92 21.86
CA LEU A 243 -6.73 -5.21 21.46
C LEU A 243 -5.82 -5.42 22.67
N GLN A 244 -5.90 -4.57 23.68
CA GLN A 244 -5.13 -4.68 24.93
C GLN A 244 -5.50 -5.97 25.67
N ALA A 245 -6.78 -6.30 25.78
CA ALA A 245 -7.24 -7.55 26.39
C ALA A 245 -6.73 -8.79 25.62
N LYS A 246 -6.78 -8.77 24.27
CA LYS A 246 -6.22 -9.85 23.44
C LYS A 246 -4.70 -9.97 23.60
N ASN A 247 -3.97 -8.86 23.58
CA ASN A 247 -2.52 -8.88 23.73
C ASN A 247 -2.09 -9.33 25.14
N HIS A 248 -2.84 -8.92 26.17
CA HIS A 248 -2.66 -9.38 27.54
C HIS A 248 -2.89 -10.90 27.62
N LYS A 249 -4.00 -11.40 27.06
CA LYS A 249 -4.28 -12.83 26.99
C LYS A 249 -3.16 -13.61 26.30
N ILE A 250 -2.74 -13.19 25.10
CA ILE A 250 -1.62 -13.82 24.38
C ILE A 250 -0.32 -13.82 25.20
N ARG A 251 -0.04 -12.73 25.95
CA ARG A 251 1.14 -12.65 26.80
C ARG A 251 1.05 -13.61 27.99
N MET A 252 -0.13 -13.70 28.61
CA MET A 252 -0.38 -14.64 29.71
C MET A 252 -0.33 -16.08 29.24
N ASP A 253 -0.93 -16.40 28.09
CA ASP A 253 -0.87 -17.74 27.48
C ASP A 253 0.58 -18.14 27.14
N ARG A 254 1.39 -17.20 26.62
CA ARG A 254 2.83 -17.43 26.38
C ARG A 254 3.64 -17.58 27.67
N ALA A 255 3.32 -16.81 28.70
CA ALA A 255 3.99 -16.90 29.99
C ALA A 255 3.65 -18.22 30.70
N ALA A 256 2.37 -18.63 30.66
CA ALA A 256 1.92 -19.92 31.14
C ALA A 256 2.61 -21.07 30.40
N ALA A 257 2.63 -21.05 29.06
CA ALA A 257 3.34 -22.06 28.27
C ALA A 257 4.85 -22.12 28.58
N ALA A 258 5.48 -20.98 28.90
CA ALA A 258 6.89 -20.93 29.28
C ALA A 258 7.15 -21.39 30.73
N LEU A 259 6.14 -21.36 31.60
CA LEU A 259 6.22 -21.90 32.96
C LEU A 259 6.01 -23.42 32.94
N GLU A 260 5.03 -23.91 32.18
CA GLU A 260 4.79 -25.35 31.97
C GLU A 260 6.02 -26.04 31.36
N ALA A 261 6.64 -25.43 30.34
CA ALA A 261 7.88 -25.95 29.75
C ALA A 261 9.07 -25.99 30.74
N LYS A 262 9.06 -25.18 31.81
CA LYS A 262 10.10 -25.18 32.85
C LYS A 262 9.79 -26.16 34.00
N SER A 263 8.52 -26.49 34.25
CA SER A 263 8.15 -27.54 35.19
C SER A 263 8.43 -28.93 34.61
N ASP A 264 8.24 -29.11 33.30
CA ASP A 264 8.54 -30.37 32.61
C ASP A 264 10.06 -30.69 32.60
N GLU A 265 10.93 -29.67 32.59
CA GLU A 265 12.39 -29.87 32.73
C GLU A 265 12.84 -30.18 34.16
N LYS A 266 12.00 -29.94 35.19
CA LYS A 266 12.35 -30.22 36.60
C LYS A 266 12.01 -31.65 37.04
N GLY A 267 11.54 -32.51 36.13
CA GLY A 267 11.21 -33.91 36.38
C GLY A 267 12.25 -34.92 35.90
N LEU A 268 13.55 -34.73 36.16
CA LEU A 268 14.56 -35.79 36.00
C LEU A 268 15.58 -35.74 37.15
N PRO A 269 15.66 -36.76 38.03
CA PRO A 269 16.61 -36.78 39.13
C PRO A 269 17.98 -37.31 38.70
N GLY A 270 19.03 -36.58 39.10
CA GLY A 270 20.34 -37.12 39.44
C GLY A 270 21.29 -37.52 38.31
N LYS A 271 22.30 -36.66 38.05
CA LYS A 271 23.73 -37.02 38.01
C LYS A 271 24.59 -35.74 37.89
N THR A 272 25.44 -35.51 38.89
CA THR A 272 26.51 -34.51 38.89
C THR A 272 27.61 -34.82 37.86
N PRO A 273 28.42 -33.81 37.48
CA PRO A 273 29.10 -33.75 36.19
C PRO A 273 30.47 -34.46 36.22
N VAL A 274 30.84 -35.08 35.10
CA VAL A 274 32.23 -35.50 34.84
C VAL A 274 32.86 -34.60 33.79
N VAL A 275 34.06 -34.16 34.14
CA VAL A 275 34.99 -33.22 33.50
C VAL A 275 35.55 -33.72 32.15
N GLY A 276 35.84 -32.75 31.25
CA GLY A 276 36.83 -32.86 30.16
C GLY A 276 36.21 -32.94 28.76
N LYS A 277 36.68 -32.27 27.70
CA LYS A 277 37.91 -31.51 27.41
C LYS A 277 37.61 -30.50 26.28
N LYS A 278 38.35 -29.39 26.29
CA LYS A 278 38.41 -28.37 25.21
C LYS A 278 38.84 -28.97 23.87
N GLY A 279 38.28 -28.49 22.76
CA GLY A 279 38.85 -28.75 21.43
C GLY A 279 38.11 -28.19 20.20
N LYS A 280 38.41 -26.93 19.86
CA LYS A 280 38.49 -26.33 18.50
C LYS A 280 37.26 -26.27 17.54
N LYS A 281 36.97 -25.01 17.18
CA LYS A 281 36.23 -24.40 16.04
C LYS A 281 36.01 -25.24 14.78
N ALA A 282 34.83 -25.09 14.16
CA ALA A 282 34.68 -24.66 12.77
C ALA A 282 33.25 -24.21 12.43
N VAL A 283 33.19 -23.19 11.56
CA VAL A 283 32.03 -22.47 11.03
C VAL A 283 31.28 -23.29 9.98
N GLY A 284 29.94 -23.21 9.95
CA GLY A 284 29.14 -23.80 8.88
C GLY A 284 27.68 -23.33 8.87
N ILE A 285 27.40 -22.26 8.13
CA ILE A 285 26.06 -21.76 7.80
C ILE A 285 25.23 -22.87 7.14
N LYS A 286 24.07 -23.24 7.70
CA LYS A 286 23.02 -23.96 6.96
C LYS A 286 21.73 -23.14 6.88
N LYS A 287 21.51 -22.61 5.67
CA LYS A 287 20.24 -22.18 5.08
C LYS A 287 19.05 -23.03 5.56
N GLN A 288 18.04 -22.40 6.14
CA GLN A 288 16.71 -23.01 6.24
C GLN A 288 16.07 -23.03 4.84
N LYS A 289 15.84 -24.24 4.32
CA LYS A 289 15.07 -24.52 3.10
C LYS A 289 13.58 -24.24 3.36
N LYS A 290 12.92 -23.63 2.37
CA LYS A 290 11.45 -23.59 2.23
C LYS A 290 10.90 -25.03 2.07
N PRO A 291 9.71 -25.37 2.60
CA PRO A 291 9.03 -26.60 2.20
C PRO A 291 8.32 -26.40 0.86
N LEU A 292 8.66 -27.24 -0.11
CA LEU A 292 7.93 -27.47 -1.37
C LEU A 292 7.09 -28.75 -1.22
N VAL A 293 5.80 -28.62 -1.55
CA VAL A 293 4.95 -29.49 -2.36
C VAL A 293 5.15 -31.01 -2.32
N GLY A 294 4.05 -31.73 -2.03
CA GLY A 294 3.73 -33.09 -2.50
C GLY A 294 2.85 -33.83 -1.47
N LYS A 295 1.80 -34.59 -1.79
CA LYS A 295 1.16 -35.06 -3.04
C LYS A 295 -0.27 -35.52 -2.68
N LYS A 296 -1.09 -35.65 -3.73
CA LYS A 296 -2.50 -36.09 -3.80
C LYS A 296 -2.78 -37.43 -3.08
N ALA A 297 -3.98 -37.54 -2.50
CA ALA A 297 -4.74 -38.78 -2.36
C ALA A 297 -6.16 -38.58 -2.90
N ALA A 298 -6.75 -39.65 -3.41
CA ALA A 298 -7.82 -39.69 -4.39
C ALA A 298 -9.25 -39.62 -3.81
N VAL A 299 -10.15 -39.03 -4.62
CA VAL A 299 -11.53 -39.45 -4.94
C VAL A 299 -12.37 -40.09 -3.82
N THR A 300 -13.32 -39.32 -3.30
CA THR A 300 -14.65 -39.82 -2.89
C THR A 300 -15.74 -38.88 -3.43
N LYS A 301 -16.87 -39.49 -3.76
CA LYS A 301 -17.91 -39.07 -4.70
C LYS A 301 -18.72 -37.84 -4.23
N LYS A 302 -19.11 -37.00 -5.20
CA LYS A 302 -20.23 -36.05 -5.08
C LYS A 302 -21.53 -36.80 -4.76
N PRO A 303 -22.40 -36.32 -3.85
CA PRO A 303 -23.81 -36.63 -3.91
C PRO A 303 -24.48 -35.73 -4.96
N ALA A 304 -25.32 -36.36 -5.77
CA ALA A 304 -26.17 -35.72 -6.76
C ALA A 304 -27.20 -34.80 -6.08
N VAL A 305 -27.46 -33.64 -6.69
CA VAL A 305 -28.64 -32.83 -6.42
C VAL A 305 -29.74 -33.37 -7.33
N GLU A 306 -30.74 -34.02 -6.72
CA GLU A 306 -31.97 -34.43 -7.38
C GLU A 306 -32.77 -33.20 -7.80
N LYS A 307 -33.29 -33.27 -9.02
CA LYS A 307 -34.30 -32.39 -9.59
C LYS A 307 -35.67 -32.89 -9.17
N GLU A 308 -36.60 -31.97 -8.90
CA GLU A 308 -37.99 -31.89 -9.43
C GLU A 308 -38.83 -30.91 -8.58
N PRO A 309 -40.01 -30.43 -9.04
CA PRO A 309 -40.35 -29.92 -10.38
C PRO A 309 -40.98 -28.49 -10.30
N ALA A 310 -41.20 -27.92 -11.48
CA ALA A 310 -41.83 -26.61 -11.67
C ALA A 310 -43.33 -26.62 -11.35
N GLU A 311 -43.79 -25.67 -10.53
CA GLU A 311 -45.20 -25.29 -10.42
C GLU A 311 -45.49 -24.04 -11.26
N LYS A 312 -46.63 -24.11 -11.94
CA LYS A 312 -47.18 -23.16 -12.91
C LYS A 312 -47.82 -21.99 -12.17
N GLU A 313 -47.51 -20.76 -12.54
CA GLU A 313 -48.38 -19.61 -12.24
C GLU A 313 -49.43 -19.46 -13.36
N PRO A 314 -50.73 -19.33 -13.03
CA PRO A 314 -51.78 -19.14 -14.02
C PRO A 314 -51.90 -17.68 -14.48
N THR A 315 -52.15 -17.54 -15.77
CA THR A 315 -52.65 -16.35 -16.46
C THR A 315 -54.02 -15.94 -15.94
N THR A 316 -54.20 -14.65 -15.64
CA THR A 316 -55.51 -13.98 -15.75
C THR A 316 -55.34 -12.64 -16.46
N GLU A 317 -55.97 -12.59 -17.64
CA GLU A 317 -56.38 -11.37 -18.30
C GLU A 317 -57.43 -10.65 -17.43
N GLU A 318 -57.33 -9.34 -17.29
CA GLU A 318 -58.53 -8.49 -17.29
C GLU A 318 -58.19 -7.06 -17.74
N LYS A 319 -58.73 -6.70 -18.90
CA LYS A 319 -58.94 -5.32 -19.34
C LYS A 319 -59.97 -4.66 -18.41
N LYS A 320 -59.73 -3.40 -18.03
CA LYS A 320 -60.75 -2.35 -18.13
C LYS A 320 -60.13 -0.95 -18.05
N ALA A 321 -60.61 -0.11 -18.94
CA ALA A 321 -60.27 1.29 -19.13
C ALA A 321 -61.13 2.22 -18.25
N ALA A 322 -60.80 3.52 -18.35
CA ALA A 322 -61.56 4.72 -18.00
C ALA A 322 -61.40 5.28 -16.57
N ALA A 323 -60.60 6.35 -16.45
CA ALA A 323 -61.02 7.73 -16.16
C ALA A 323 -59.79 8.64 -16.09
#